data_AF-A0A8S3EU45-F1
#
_entry.id   AF-A0A8S3EU45-F1
#
_cell.length_a   1.000
_cell.length_b   1.000
_cell.length_c   1.000
_cell.angle_alpha   90.00
_cell.angle_beta   90.00
_cell.angle_gamma   90.00
#
_symmetry.space_group_name_H-M   'P 1'
#
loop_
_entity.id
_entity.type
_entity.pdbx_description
1 polymer ?
#
loop_
_entity_poly.entity_id
_entity_poly.type
_entity_poly.pdbx_seq_one_letter_code
_entity_poly.pdbx_strand_id
1 'polypeptide(L)'
;LNTSSSATVDTAWKVLIYDELGQDIIAPLFTVKELHNLGVALHLSLKSDRDPVDEIAAVYFIMPIKDSISRIGKDLAECLYESYYLNFIAPIPDDLLGALATGALESNSQQTITKIYNQYLDFITLEDDLFCLRQAGKDSISYYALNHPPIRDIDKKEIIETIADCLFSVCAILVPIIRCPKGEMAEIIGERLYKKIRENLCDHRNSLFSFDSINMETLSFQRPVLVILDRSIDLASLLHHTWT
;
A
#
# COMPACT_ATOMS: atom_id res chain seq x y z
N LEU A 1 22.46 29.70 -14.29
CA LEU A 1 23.33 29.10 -13.27
C LEU A 1 22.59 27.88 -12.72
N ASN A 2 23.06 26.71 -13.13
CA ASN A 2 22.55 25.40 -12.74
C ASN A 2 22.59 25.20 -11.23
N THR A 3 21.55 24.60 -10.67
CA THR A 3 21.64 23.39 -9.84
C THR A 3 20.29 22.67 -9.86
N SER A 4 20.02 21.98 -10.96
CA SER A 4 19.21 20.76 -10.91
C SER A 4 20.01 19.73 -10.13
N SER A 5 19.65 19.48 -8.87
CA SER A 5 20.06 18.26 -8.18
C SER A 5 19.31 17.11 -8.84
N SER A 6 19.84 16.64 -9.97
CA SER A 6 19.49 15.32 -10.49
C SER A 6 19.76 14.35 -9.36
N ALA A 7 18.71 13.72 -8.82
CA ALA A 7 18.87 12.52 -8.05
C ALA A 7 19.71 11.58 -8.93
N THR A 8 20.94 11.32 -8.52
CA THR A 8 21.79 10.35 -9.16
C THR A 8 21.07 9.02 -9.04
N VAL A 9 20.37 8.62 -10.09
CA VAL A 9 19.86 7.26 -10.23
C VAL A 9 21.12 6.41 -10.25
N ASP A 10 21.45 5.85 -9.10
CA ASP A 10 22.56 4.93 -8.98
C ASP A 10 22.26 3.79 -9.96
N THR A 11 23.06 3.74 -11.02
CA THR A 11 23.01 2.81 -12.15
C THR A 11 23.35 1.37 -11.76
N ALA A 12 23.18 1.04 -10.48
CA ALA A 12 23.24 -0.32 -9.98
C ALA A 12 21.90 -1.01 -10.27
N TRP A 13 22.00 -2.16 -10.92
CA TRP A 13 20.91 -3.12 -11.06
C TRP A 13 20.37 -3.50 -9.69
N LYS A 14 19.06 -3.79 -9.62
CA LYS A 14 18.37 -4.15 -8.38
C LYS A 14 17.49 -5.38 -8.58
N VAL A 15 17.26 -6.12 -7.51
CA VAL A 15 16.25 -7.18 -7.45
C VAL A 15 15.00 -6.60 -6.80
N LEU A 16 13.84 -6.74 -7.45
CA LEU A 16 12.54 -6.39 -6.88
C LEU A 16 11.92 -7.66 -6.26
N ILE A 17 11.54 -7.59 -4.99
CA ILE A 17 10.84 -8.65 -4.29
C ILE A 17 9.46 -8.14 -3.89
N TYR A 18 8.41 -8.83 -4.30
CA TYR A 18 7.04 -8.48 -3.94
C TYR A 18 6.28 -9.69 -3.38
N ASP A 19 5.25 -9.43 -2.58
CA ASP A 19 4.25 -10.43 -2.24
C ASP A 19 3.11 -10.43 -3.27
N GLU A 20 2.09 -11.24 -3.04
CA GLU A 20 0.96 -11.35 -3.96
C GLU A 20 0.26 -10.00 -4.19
N LEU A 21 0.07 -9.21 -3.13
CA LEU A 21 -0.55 -7.90 -3.23
C LEU A 21 0.36 -6.89 -3.95
N GLY A 22 1.65 -6.86 -3.63
CA GLY A 22 2.62 -6.00 -4.30
C GLY A 22 2.70 -6.30 -5.81
N GLN A 23 2.61 -7.58 -6.19
CA GLN A 23 2.50 -7.98 -7.59
C GLN A 23 1.23 -7.42 -8.24
N ASP A 24 0.09 -7.56 -7.56
CA ASP A 24 -1.21 -7.12 -8.06
C ASP A 24 -1.27 -5.58 -8.24
N ILE A 25 -0.51 -4.81 -7.44
CA ILE A 25 -0.38 -3.36 -7.56
C ILE A 25 0.57 -2.95 -8.71
N ILE A 26 1.71 -3.64 -8.86
CA ILE A 26 2.74 -3.28 -9.86
C ILE A 26 2.38 -3.73 -11.27
N ALA A 27 1.74 -4.89 -11.42
CA ALA A 27 1.51 -5.52 -12.72
C ALA A 27 0.70 -4.67 -13.73
N PRO A 28 -0.32 -3.89 -13.32
CA PRO A 28 -1.02 -2.98 -14.23
C PRO A 28 -0.21 -1.74 -14.63
N LEU A 29 0.77 -1.36 -13.79
CA LEU A 29 1.50 -0.09 -13.92
C LEU A 29 2.76 -0.21 -14.76
N PHE A 30 3.40 -1.38 -14.76
CA PHE A 30 4.70 -1.56 -15.42
C PHE A 30 4.76 -2.87 -16.22
N THR A 31 5.20 -2.73 -17.45
CA THR A 31 5.69 -3.86 -18.25
C THR A 31 7.06 -4.30 -17.76
N VAL A 32 7.45 -5.55 -18.07
CA VAL A 32 8.80 -6.08 -17.78
C VAL A 32 9.90 -5.18 -18.36
N LYS A 33 9.66 -4.61 -19.55
CA LYS A 33 10.59 -3.69 -20.21
C LYS A 33 10.77 -2.39 -19.42
N GLU A 34 9.68 -1.84 -18.87
CA GLU A 34 9.74 -0.62 -18.08
C GLU A 34 10.45 -0.84 -16.75
N LEU A 35 10.17 -1.96 -16.06
CA LEU A 35 10.92 -2.36 -14.86
C LEU A 35 12.42 -2.46 -15.13
N HIS A 36 12.81 -3.11 -16.24
CA HIS A 36 14.20 -3.19 -16.65
C HIS A 36 14.82 -1.82 -16.94
N ASN A 37 14.08 -0.92 -17.61
CA ASN A 37 14.55 0.46 -17.84
C ASN A 37 14.70 1.28 -16.55
N LEU A 38 13.96 0.93 -15.50
CA LEU A 38 14.10 1.49 -14.15
C LEU A 38 15.24 0.86 -13.34
N GLY A 39 16.01 -0.06 -13.93
CA GLY A 39 17.16 -0.71 -13.29
C GLY A 39 16.79 -1.94 -12.46
N VAL A 40 15.59 -2.49 -12.62
CA VAL A 40 15.19 -3.77 -12.02
C VAL A 40 15.62 -4.91 -12.96
N ALA A 41 16.68 -5.62 -12.60
CA ALA A 41 17.19 -6.73 -13.40
C ALA A 41 16.33 -8.00 -13.24
N LEU A 42 15.81 -8.21 -12.04
CA LEU A 42 15.05 -9.41 -11.68
C LEU A 42 13.90 -9.02 -10.76
N HIS A 43 12.74 -9.65 -10.94
CA HIS A 43 11.59 -9.50 -10.05
C HIS A 43 11.11 -10.89 -9.59
N LEU A 44 10.95 -11.07 -8.28
CA LEU A 44 10.69 -12.37 -7.65
C LEU A 44 9.58 -12.27 -6.62
N SER A 45 8.89 -13.39 -6.41
CA SER A 45 7.93 -13.50 -5.31
C SER A 45 8.67 -13.64 -3.97
N LEU A 46 8.15 -13.02 -2.92
CA LEU A 46 8.63 -13.20 -1.55
C LEU A 46 8.56 -14.67 -1.12
N LYS A 47 7.56 -15.41 -1.61
CA LYS A 47 7.30 -16.81 -1.22
C LYS A 47 8.19 -17.82 -1.93
N SER A 48 8.68 -17.53 -3.14
CA SER A 48 9.52 -18.47 -3.90
C SER A 48 10.87 -18.69 -3.23
N ASP A 49 11.47 -19.86 -3.42
CA ASP A 49 12.86 -20.09 -3.06
C ASP A 49 13.76 -19.24 -3.98
N ARG A 50 14.77 -18.59 -3.38
CA ARG A 50 15.58 -17.56 -4.05
C ARG A 50 17.05 -17.84 -3.73
N ASP A 51 17.88 -17.85 -4.76
CA ASP A 51 19.32 -18.03 -4.61
C ASP A 51 19.99 -16.73 -4.15
N PRO A 52 21.10 -16.78 -3.39
CA PRO A 52 21.85 -15.60 -2.99
C PRO A 52 22.42 -14.83 -4.20
N VAL A 53 22.33 -13.51 -4.13
CA VAL A 53 22.85 -12.55 -5.11
C VAL A 53 23.56 -11.41 -4.36
N ASP A 54 24.72 -11.74 -3.80
CA ASP A 54 25.44 -10.96 -2.78
C ASP A 54 25.98 -9.59 -3.26
N GLU A 55 25.97 -9.31 -4.57
CA GLU A 55 26.50 -8.08 -5.18
C GLU A 55 25.39 -7.10 -5.63
N ILE A 56 24.12 -7.41 -5.36
CA ILE A 56 22.98 -6.65 -5.87
C ILE A 56 22.09 -6.20 -4.72
N ALA A 57 21.61 -4.95 -4.80
CA ALA A 57 20.62 -4.41 -3.88
C ALA A 57 19.23 -5.01 -4.11
N ALA A 58 18.54 -5.33 -3.03
CA ALA A 58 17.16 -5.81 -3.04
C ALA A 58 16.17 -4.73 -2.58
N VAL A 59 15.14 -4.52 -3.40
CA VAL A 59 14.00 -3.65 -3.10
C VAL A 59 12.80 -4.52 -2.80
N TYR A 60 12.35 -4.51 -1.55
CA TYR A 60 11.14 -5.21 -1.12
C TYR A 60 9.95 -4.25 -1.24
N PHE A 61 8.88 -4.71 -1.88
CA PHE A 61 7.59 -4.03 -1.98
C PHE A 61 6.48 -4.99 -1.54
N ILE A 62 6.13 -4.95 -0.24
CA ILE A 62 5.37 -6.02 0.41
C ILE A 62 4.43 -5.49 1.50
N MET A 63 3.44 -6.28 1.89
CA MET A 63 2.60 -5.99 3.06
C MET A 63 3.32 -6.30 4.38
N PRO A 64 3.15 -5.46 5.42
CA PRO A 64 3.73 -5.70 6.74
C PRO A 64 2.91 -6.72 7.54
N ILE A 65 2.98 -7.99 7.15
CA ILE A 65 2.36 -9.11 7.87
C ILE A 65 3.42 -10.03 8.49
N LYS A 66 3.03 -10.81 9.51
CA LYS A 66 3.94 -11.70 10.25
C LYS A 66 4.76 -12.61 9.34
N ASP A 67 4.12 -13.24 8.36
CA ASP A 67 4.77 -14.16 7.43
C ASP A 67 5.80 -13.44 6.55
N SER A 68 5.46 -12.25 6.05
CA SER A 68 6.35 -11.42 5.25
C SER A 68 7.59 -10.97 6.04
N ILE A 69 7.39 -10.51 7.28
CA ILE A 69 8.49 -10.09 8.17
C ILE A 69 9.36 -11.29 8.56
N SER A 70 8.76 -12.45 8.85
CA SER A 70 9.50 -13.68 9.12
C SER A 70 10.34 -14.09 7.92
N ARG A 71 9.81 -13.96 6.70
CA ARG A 71 10.55 -14.27 5.48
C ARG A 71 11.72 -13.32 5.25
N ILE A 72 11.52 -12.00 5.43
CA ILE A 72 12.64 -11.04 5.38
C ILE A 72 13.71 -11.40 6.41
N GLY A 73 13.32 -11.76 7.63
CA GLY A 73 14.26 -12.17 8.67
C GLY A 73 15.14 -13.36 8.26
N LYS A 74 14.56 -14.34 7.55
CA LYS A 74 15.33 -15.45 6.97
C LYS A 74 16.28 -15.00 5.88
N ASP A 75 15.78 -14.20 4.93
CA ASP A 75 16.59 -13.69 3.82
C ASP A 75 17.80 -12.86 4.34
N LEU A 76 17.60 -12.11 5.43
CA LEU A 76 18.64 -11.36 6.13
C LEU A 76 19.67 -12.27 6.84
N ALA A 77 19.23 -13.35 7.47
CA ALA A 77 20.10 -14.32 8.13
C ALA A 77 20.94 -15.14 7.13
N GLU A 78 20.40 -15.36 5.93
CA GLU A 78 21.09 -16.04 4.82
C GLU A 78 21.93 -15.08 3.96
N CYS A 79 21.89 -13.77 4.25
CA CYS A 79 22.61 -12.72 3.52
C CYS A 79 22.39 -12.76 2.00
N LEU A 80 21.15 -12.98 1.54
CA LEU A 80 20.83 -13.17 0.12
C LEU A 80 21.17 -11.99 -0.81
N TYR A 81 21.39 -10.79 -0.28
CA TYR A 81 21.60 -9.57 -1.04
C TYR A 81 22.59 -8.64 -0.33
N GLU A 82 23.23 -7.75 -1.07
CA GLU A 82 24.19 -6.76 -0.53
C GLU A 82 23.51 -5.78 0.43
N SER A 83 22.37 -5.23 0.00
CA SER A 83 21.63 -4.21 0.72
C SER A 83 20.12 -4.38 0.57
N TYR A 84 19.38 -4.00 1.61
CA TYR A 84 17.94 -4.22 1.72
C TYR A 84 17.21 -2.88 1.83
N TYR A 85 16.32 -2.63 0.87
CA TYR A 85 15.41 -1.49 0.85
C TYR A 85 13.99 -1.98 1.09
N LEU A 86 13.48 -1.78 2.30
CA LEU A 86 12.18 -2.29 2.72
C LEU A 86 11.10 -1.23 2.49
N ASN A 87 10.21 -1.47 1.52
CA ASN A 87 9.07 -0.60 1.22
C ASN A 87 7.79 -1.35 1.55
N PHE A 88 7.17 -0.98 2.67
CA PHE A 88 5.91 -1.55 3.08
C PHE A 88 4.75 -0.83 2.39
N ILE A 89 3.82 -1.62 1.82
CA ILE A 89 2.64 -1.11 1.11
C ILE A 89 1.74 -0.31 2.06
N ALA A 90 1.56 -0.82 3.28
CA ALA A 90 0.83 -0.19 4.38
C ALA A 90 1.77 0.13 5.55
N PRO A 91 1.35 0.96 6.53
CA PRO A 91 2.15 1.25 7.72
C PRO A 91 2.51 -0.02 8.51
N ILE A 92 3.80 -0.24 8.77
CA ILE A 92 4.24 -1.33 9.64
C ILE A 92 3.83 -1.08 11.10
N PRO A 93 3.13 -2.01 11.77
CA PRO A 93 2.86 -1.96 13.20
C PRO A 93 4.15 -2.04 14.04
N ASP A 94 4.19 -1.35 15.18
CA ASP A 94 5.36 -1.30 16.08
C ASP A 94 5.83 -2.69 16.52
N ASP A 95 4.90 -3.62 16.80
CA ASP A 95 5.22 -5.00 17.18
C ASP A 95 6.01 -5.73 16.08
N LEU A 96 5.62 -5.53 14.82
CA LEU A 96 6.28 -6.15 13.67
C LEU A 96 7.61 -5.48 13.34
N LEU A 97 7.68 -4.15 13.51
CA LEU A 97 8.94 -3.42 13.37
C LEU A 97 9.94 -3.85 14.45
N GLY A 98 9.49 -4.06 15.69
CA GLY A 98 10.30 -4.58 16.78
C GLY A 98 10.78 -6.01 16.53
N ALA A 99 9.92 -6.87 15.97
CA ALA A 99 10.29 -8.23 15.57
C ALA A 99 11.34 -8.23 14.45
N LEU A 100 11.18 -7.37 13.44
CA LEU A 100 12.16 -7.19 12.36
C LEU A 100 13.52 -6.70 12.91
N ALA A 101 13.50 -5.72 13.81
CA ALA A 101 14.72 -5.19 14.43
C ALA A 101 15.45 -6.25 15.27
N THR A 102 14.70 -7.05 16.04
CA THR A 102 15.27 -8.17 16.82
C THR A 102 15.86 -9.23 15.89
N GLY A 103 15.14 -9.61 14.84
CA GLY A 103 15.63 -10.58 13.85
C GLY A 103 16.91 -10.11 13.16
N ALA A 104 16.97 -8.84 12.73
CA ALA A 104 18.16 -8.25 12.14
C ALA A 104 19.34 -8.15 13.12
N LEU A 105 19.05 -7.97 14.41
CA LEU A 105 20.06 -7.96 15.46
C LEU A 105 20.69 -9.34 15.66
N GLU A 106 19.87 -10.38 15.72
CA GLU A 106 20.30 -11.77 15.89
C GLU A 106 21.11 -12.29 14.71
N SER A 107 20.76 -11.87 13.49
CA SER A 107 21.50 -12.21 12.26
C SER A 107 22.75 -11.36 12.02
N ASN A 108 23.03 -10.34 12.84
CA ASN A 108 24.08 -9.34 12.60
C ASN A 108 23.97 -8.63 11.23
N SER A 109 22.75 -8.49 10.71
CA SER A 109 22.47 -7.90 9.39
C SER A 109 21.90 -6.47 9.50
N GLN A 110 22.09 -5.78 10.62
CA GLN A 110 21.49 -4.46 10.82
C GLN A 110 22.08 -3.41 9.87
N GLN A 111 23.35 -3.59 9.48
CA GLN A 111 24.06 -2.67 8.59
C GLN A 111 23.66 -2.84 7.12
N THR A 112 23.08 -3.99 6.73
CA THR A 112 22.66 -4.25 5.35
C THR A 112 21.29 -3.61 5.04
N ILE A 113 20.46 -3.38 6.06
CA ILE A 113 19.18 -2.68 5.92
C ILE A 113 19.45 -1.18 5.74
N THR A 114 19.26 -0.69 4.53
CA THR A 114 19.60 0.69 4.17
C THR A 114 18.45 1.65 4.46
N LYS A 115 17.22 1.28 4.11
CA LYS A 115 16.03 2.13 4.27
C LYS A 115 14.79 1.29 4.58
N ILE A 116 13.91 1.87 5.40
CA ILE A 116 12.58 1.35 5.70
C ILE A 116 11.58 2.47 5.46
N TYR A 117 10.59 2.24 4.59
CA TYR A 117 9.54 3.19 4.27
C TYR A 117 8.16 2.57 4.31
N ASN A 118 7.18 3.37 4.72
CA ASN A 118 5.75 3.10 4.53
C ASN A 118 5.30 3.89 3.31
N GLN A 119 4.81 3.21 2.27
CA GLN A 119 4.49 3.82 0.98
C GLN A 119 3.04 4.30 0.87
N TYR A 120 2.11 3.78 1.69
CA TYR A 120 0.67 4.09 1.61
C TYR A 120 0.10 3.83 0.20
N LEU A 121 0.44 2.66 -0.37
CA LEU A 121 0.05 2.25 -1.73
C LEU A 121 -0.90 1.05 -1.69
N ASP A 122 -1.77 0.98 -0.68
CA ASP A 122 -2.67 -0.15 -0.47
C ASP A 122 -3.92 -0.12 -1.39
N PHE A 123 -3.71 0.01 -2.71
CA PHE A 123 -4.74 0.02 -3.75
C PHE A 123 -4.12 -0.26 -5.13
N ILE A 124 -4.94 -0.71 -6.07
CA ILE A 124 -4.56 -1.04 -7.44
C ILE A 124 -5.14 0.00 -8.38
N THR A 125 -4.30 0.66 -9.17
CA THR A 125 -4.74 1.57 -10.22
C THR A 125 -4.94 0.80 -11.52
N LEU A 126 -6.10 0.95 -12.15
CA LEU A 126 -6.43 0.32 -13.43
C LEU A 126 -6.30 1.32 -14.59
N GLU A 127 -6.74 2.56 -14.37
CA GLU A 127 -6.66 3.69 -15.29
C GLU A 127 -6.36 4.98 -14.50
N ASP A 128 -6.13 6.11 -15.18
CA ASP A 128 -5.74 7.38 -14.53
C ASP A 128 -6.75 7.87 -13.47
N ASP A 129 -8.04 7.56 -13.65
CA ASP A 129 -9.15 7.94 -12.77
C ASP A 129 -9.92 6.73 -12.20
N LEU A 130 -9.37 5.52 -12.34
CA LEU A 130 -9.99 4.29 -11.89
C LEU A 130 -9.03 3.45 -11.03
N PHE A 131 -9.46 3.14 -9.81
CA PHE A 131 -8.74 2.24 -8.92
C PHE A 131 -9.66 1.21 -8.29
N CYS A 132 -9.06 0.15 -7.77
CA CYS A 132 -9.69 -0.93 -7.01
C CYS A 132 -8.91 -1.15 -5.71
N LEU A 133 -9.58 -1.50 -4.62
CA LEU A 133 -8.89 -1.73 -3.34
C LEU A 133 -8.16 -3.08 -3.31
N ARG A 134 -8.73 -4.09 -3.99
CA ARG A 134 -8.28 -5.48 -4.03
C ARG A 134 -8.66 -6.13 -5.36
N GLN A 135 -8.02 -7.24 -5.73
CA GLN A 135 -8.39 -7.99 -6.93
C GLN A 135 -9.71 -8.77 -6.72
N ALA A 136 -10.59 -8.69 -7.72
CA ALA A 136 -11.85 -9.42 -7.72
C ALA A 136 -11.60 -10.94 -7.74
N GLY A 137 -12.20 -11.66 -6.78
CA GLY A 137 -12.20 -13.14 -6.76
C GLY A 137 -11.05 -13.80 -5.98
N LYS A 138 -10.03 -13.06 -5.56
CA LYS A 138 -8.97 -13.56 -4.66
C LYS A 138 -9.22 -13.18 -3.19
N ASP A 139 -9.84 -12.03 -2.95
CA ASP A 139 -9.94 -11.44 -1.62
C ASP A 139 -11.35 -11.45 -1.02
N SER A 140 -11.40 -11.28 0.30
CA SER A 140 -12.63 -11.26 1.13
C SER A 140 -13.51 -10.02 0.92
N ILE A 141 -13.01 -8.97 0.25
CA ILE A 141 -13.76 -7.73 0.02
C ILE A 141 -14.68 -7.91 -1.19
N SER A 142 -15.90 -8.39 -0.96
CA SER A 142 -16.92 -8.52 -2.00
C SER A 142 -18.31 -8.12 -1.51
N TYR A 143 -19.17 -7.70 -2.44
CA TYR A 143 -20.57 -7.40 -2.14
C TYR A 143 -21.28 -8.61 -1.49
N TYR A 144 -20.99 -9.81 -1.98
CA TYR A 144 -21.50 -11.05 -1.39
C TYR A 144 -21.01 -11.24 0.04
N ALA A 145 -19.71 -11.06 0.29
CA ALA A 145 -19.11 -11.16 1.62
C ALA A 145 -19.52 -10.04 2.58
N LEU A 146 -20.26 -9.00 2.16
CA LEU A 146 -20.83 -8.03 3.10
C LEU A 146 -22.30 -8.34 3.43
N ASN A 147 -23.01 -8.97 2.49
CA ASN A 147 -24.47 -9.12 2.53
C ASN A 147 -24.94 -10.55 2.78
N HIS A 148 -24.06 -11.56 2.75
CA HIS A 148 -24.44 -12.96 2.97
C HIS A 148 -24.62 -13.30 4.48
N PRO A 149 -25.82 -13.71 4.94
CA PRO A 149 -26.00 -14.36 6.25
C PRO A 149 -25.54 -15.82 6.14
N PRO A 150 -24.61 -16.35 6.97
CA PRO A 150 -24.37 -15.98 8.36
C PRO A 150 -22.96 -15.41 8.56
N ILE A 151 -22.70 -14.18 8.10
CA ILE A 151 -21.44 -13.52 8.41
C ILE A 151 -21.41 -13.05 9.86
N ARG A 152 -20.30 -13.36 10.53
CA ARG A 152 -20.05 -12.92 11.90
C ARG A 152 -19.77 -11.42 11.89
N ASP A 153 -20.19 -10.73 12.94
CA ASP A 153 -19.94 -9.29 13.09
C ASP A 153 -18.44 -8.95 13.11
N ILE A 154 -17.60 -9.92 13.52
CA ILE A 154 -16.13 -9.82 13.51
C ILE A 154 -15.62 -9.72 12.07
N ASP A 155 -16.01 -10.65 11.20
CA ASP A 155 -15.56 -10.69 9.80
C ASP A 155 -16.00 -9.42 9.04
N LYS A 156 -17.23 -8.94 9.31
CA LYS A 156 -17.72 -7.64 8.81
C LYS A 156 -16.83 -6.49 9.21
N LYS A 157 -16.47 -6.42 10.49
CA LYS A 157 -15.63 -5.35 11.03
C LYS A 157 -14.23 -5.37 10.42
N GLU A 158 -13.67 -6.56 10.19
CA GLU A 158 -12.37 -6.70 9.53
C GLU A 158 -12.41 -6.17 8.09
N ILE A 159 -13.44 -6.54 7.31
CA ILE A 159 -13.61 -6.04 5.94
C ILE A 159 -13.76 -4.50 5.93
N ILE A 160 -14.57 -3.94 6.84
CA ILE A 160 -14.73 -2.49 6.98
C ILE A 160 -13.38 -1.82 7.27
N GLU A 161 -12.59 -2.37 8.18
CA GLU A 161 -11.29 -1.80 8.54
C GLU A 161 -10.31 -1.86 7.37
N THR A 162 -10.26 -2.98 6.64
CA THR A 162 -9.44 -3.11 5.43
C THR A 162 -9.85 -2.09 4.36
N ILE A 163 -11.15 -1.91 4.10
CA ILE A 163 -11.61 -0.89 3.15
C ILE A 163 -11.16 0.51 3.59
N ALA A 164 -11.31 0.83 4.89
CA ALA A 164 -10.91 2.11 5.43
C ALA A 164 -9.39 2.35 5.32
N ASP A 165 -8.56 1.31 5.51
CA ASP A 165 -7.10 1.37 5.35
C ASP A 165 -6.68 1.59 3.89
N CYS A 166 -7.32 0.89 2.95
CA CYS A 166 -7.06 1.07 1.53
C CYS A 166 -7.47 2.49 1.07
N LEU A 167 -8.66 2.96 1.47
CA LEU A 167 -9.11 4.32 1.19
C LEU A 167 -8.23 5.39 1.85
N PHE A 168 -7.69 5.10 3.04
CA PHE A 168 -6.72 5.97 3.69
C PHE A 168 -5.45 6.10 2.86
N SER A 169 -4.97 5.01 2.26
CA SER A 169 -3.82 5.03 1.34
C SER A 169 -4.08 5.91 0.11
N VAL A 170 -5.28 5.84 -0.48
CA VAL A 170 -5.70 6.74 -1.57
C VAL A 170 -5.72 8.21 -1.11
N CYS A 171 -6.18 8.45 0.12
CA CYS A 171 -6.25 9.79 0.71
C CYS A 171 -4.94 10.24 1.36
N ALA A 172 -3.88 9.44 1.40
CA ALA A 172 -2.64 9.86 2.06
C ALA A 172 -2.05 11.13 1.41
N ILE A 173 -2.36 11.35 0.13
CA ILE A 173 -1.91 12.50 -0.68
C ILE A 173 -2.91 13.67 -0.63
N LEU A 174 -4.16 13.44 -0.19
CA LEU A 174 -5.28 14.40 -0.30
C LEU A 174 -6.14 14.36 0.96
N VAL A 175 -6.50 15.51 1.55
CA VAL A 175 -7.40 15.57 2.72
C VAL A 175 -8.83 15.93 2.26
N PRO A 176 -9.70 14.95 1.90
CA PRO A 176 -11.02 15.23 1.36
C PRO A 176 -12.06 15.52 2.44
N ILE A 177 -13.17 16.12 2.01
CA ILE A 177 -14.43 16.15 2.75
C ILE A 177 -15.19 14.86 2.43
N ILE A 178 -15.42 14.03 3.45
CA ILE A 178 -16.12 12.75 3.30
C ILE A 178 -17.65 12.96 3.30
N ARG A 179 -18.33 12.31 2.36
CA ARG A 179 -19.79 12.27 2.24
C ARG A 179 -20.27 10.84 2.01
N CYS A 180 -21.27 10.41 2.76
CA CYS A 180 -21.86 9.07 2.69
C CYS A 180 -23.37 9.13 3.02
N PRO A 181 -24.19 8.20 2.48
CA PRO A 181 -25.55 7.95 2.95
C PRO A 181 -25.57 7.51 4.41
N LYS A 182 -26.63 7.85 5.15
CA LYS A 182 -26.80 7.46 6.56
C LYS A 182 -27.44 6.08 6.68
N GLY A 183 -27.02 5.30 7.68
CA GLY A 183 -27.64 4.05 8.10
C GLY A 183 -27.13 2.79 7.39
N GLU A 184 -26.21 2.91 6.44
CA GLU A 184 -25.60 1.79 5.71
C GLU A 184 -24.09 1.67 5.96
N MET A 185 -23.43 0.71 5.31
CA MET A 185 -22.01 0.41 5.54
C MET A 185 -21.10 1.56 5.12
N ALA A 186 -21.49 2.35 4.11
CA ALA A 186 -20.77 3.54 3.70
C ALA A 186 -20.58 4.56 4.83
N GLU A 187 -21.55 4.71 5.74
CA GLU A 187 -21.41 5.59 6.91
C GLU A 187 -20.31 5.09 7.84
N ILE A 188 -20.34 3.80 8.17
CA ILE A 188 -19.36 3.17 9.08
C ILE A 188 -17.95 3.28 8.50
N ILE A 189 -17.78 2.98 7.21
CA ILE A 189 -16.49 3.11 6.51
C ILE A 189 -16.03 4.57 6.51
N GLY A 190 -16.94 5.51 6.20
CA GLY A 190 -16.65 6.94 6.20
C GLY A 190 -16.21 7.47 7.56
N GLU A 191 -16.85 7.06 8.64
CA GLU A 191 -16.47 7.41 10.02
C GLU A 191 -15.09 6.85 10.39
N ARG A 192 -14.80 5.60 10.02
CA ARG A 192 -13.49 4.97 10.28
C ARG A 192 -12.38 5.67 9.52
N LEU A 193 -12.58 5.94 8.23
CA LEU A 193 -11.65 6.69 7.41
C LEU A 193 -11.41 8.09 7.98
N TYR A 194 -12.49 8.81 8.34
CA TYR A 194 -12.39 10.14 8.95
C TYR A 194 -11.55 10.12 10.23
N LYS A 195 -11.77 9.11 11.09
CA LYS A 195 -10.99 8.92 12.31
C LYS A 195 -9.51 8.72 12.01
N LYS A 196 -9.15 7.84 11.07
CA LYS A 196 -7.75 7.59 10.66
C LYS A 196 -7.07 8.84 10.11
N ILE A 197 -7.75 9.60 9.24
CA ILE A 197 -7.23 10.88 8.72
C ILE A 197 -6.98 11.86 9.86
N ARG A 198 -7.94 12.01 10.77
CA ARG A 198 -7.81 12.93 11.90
C ARG A 198 -6.66 12.55 12.83
N GLU A 199 -6.51 11.27 13.16
CA GLU A 199 -5.44 10.79 14.03
C GLU A 199 -4.06 11.05 13.41
N ASN A 200 -3.89 10.77 12.12
CA ASN A 200 -2.62 11.00 11.41
C ASN A 200 -2.34 12.49 11.15
N LEU A 201 -3.35 13.36 11.05
CA LEU A 201 -3.17 14.81 10.97
C LEU A 201 -2.74 15.43 12.30
N CYS A 202 -3.18 14.87 13.43
CA CYS A 202 -2.83 15.39 14.76
C CYS A 202 -1.41 14.99 15.18
N ASP A 203 -0.88 13.90 14.62
CA ASP A 203 0.44 13.40 14.96
C ASP A 203 1.52 14.25 14.27
N HIS A 204 2.07 15.24 14.98
CA HIS A 204 3.09 16.17 14.46
C HIS A 204 4.40 15.49 14.04
N ARG A 205 4.55 14.19 14.35
CA ARG A 205 5.67 13.34 13.95
C ARG A 205 5.44 12.67 12.58
N ASN A 206 4.19 12.58 12.13
CA ASN A 206 3.81 12.03 10.84
C ASN A 206 3.63 13.17 9.83
N SER A 207 4.70 13.47 9.09
CA SER A 207 4.71 14.50 8.03
C SER A 207 3.87 14.13 6.79
N LEU A 208 3.01 13.10 6.85
CA LEU A 208 2.23 12.58 5.72
C LEU A 208 1.35 13.66 5.09
N PHE A 209 0.88 14.61 5.91
CA PHE A 209 0.03 15.72 5.48
C PHE A 209 0.74 17.09 5.62
N SER A 210 1.98 17.10 6.07
CA SER A 210 2.82 18.30 6.13
C SER A 210 3.62 18.41 4.84
N PHE A 211 2.93 18.78 3.76
CA PHE A 211 3.61 19.30 2.58
C PHE A 211 4.10 20.71 2.89
N ASP A 212 5.35 20.84 3.35
CA ASP A 212 6.15 22.02 3.01
C ASP A 212 6.10 22.12 1.48
N SER A 213 5.50 23.20 0.95
CA SER A 213 5.34 23.55 -0.47
C SER A 213 4.07 23.15 -1.25
N ILE A 214 2.95 22.83 -0.58
CA ILE A 214 1.62 23.12 -1.16
C ILE A 214 0.94 24.10 -0.22
N ASN A 215 0.85 25.35 -0.66
CA ASN A 215 0.16 26.44 0.03
C ASN A 215 -1.07 25.92 0.78
N MET A 216 -1.04 25.91 2.12
CA MET A 216 -2.23 25.68 2.95
C MET A 216 -3.37 26.66 2.57
N GLU A 217 -3.01 27.80 1.95
CA GLU A 217 -3.92 28.77 1.33
C GLU A 217 -4.56 28.33 0.00
N THR A 218 -4.06 27.29 -0.69
CA THR A 218 -4.70 26.71 -1.89
C THR A 218 -5.70 25.60 -1.55
N LEU A 219 -5.44 24.84 -0.48
CA LEU A 219 -6.40 23.87 0.07
C LEU A 219 -7.57 24.51 0.83
N SER A 220 -7.49 25.81 1.13
CA SER A 220 -8.59 26.56 1.76
C SER A 220 -9.71 26.93 0.79
N PHE A 221 -9.46 26.94 -0.53
CA PHE A 221 -10.46 27.35 -1.53
C PHE A 221 -11.13 26.20 -2.29
N GLN A 222 -10.53 25.02 -2.41
CA GLN A 222 -11.17 23.82 -2.99
C GLN A 222 -10.67 22.54 -2.32
N ARG A 223 -11.36 22.07 -1.27
CA ARG A 223 -11.12 20.73 -0.74
C ARG A 223 -11.81 19.69 -1.62
N PRO A 224 -11.14 18.60 -2.03
CA PRO A 224 -11.77 17.52 -2.76
C PRO A 224 -12.87 16.87 -1.92
N VAL A 225 -13.89 16.33 -2.57
CA VAL A 225 -14.98 15.61 -1.91
C VAL A 225 -14.83 14.13 -2.21
N LEU A 226 -14.78 13.30 -1.18
CA LEU A 226 -14.83 11.85 -1.30
C LEU A 226 -16.26 11.40 -1.00
N VAL A 227 -16.92 10.82 -2.01
CA VAL A 227 -18.27 10.27 -1.87
C VAL A 227 -18.16 8.75 -1.75
N ILE A 228 -18.64 8.20 -0.64
CA ILE A 228 -18.68 6.75 -0.39
C ILE A 228 -20.14 6.31 -0.51
N LEU A 229 -20.39 5.33 -1.37
CA LEU A 229 -21.72 4.81 -1.67
C LEU A 229 -21.73 3.29 -1.54
N ASP A 230 -22.84 2.77 -1.03
CA ASP A 230 -23.14 1.34 -1.06
C ASP A 230 -23.69 0.93 -2.43
N ARG A 231 -23.38 -0.29 -2.88
CA ARG A 231 -23.84 -0.80 -4.18
C ARG A 231 -25.37 -0.95 -4.27
N SER A 232 -26.05 -1.03 -3.13
CA SER A 232 -27.51 -1.07 -2.98
C SER A 232 -28.23 0.10 -3.68
N ILE A 233 -27.56 1.26 -3.83
CA ILE A 233 -28.15 2.46 -4.43
C ILE A 233 -28.55 2.27 -5.90
N ASP A 234 -27.84 1.39 -6.61
CA ASP A 234 -28.09 1.10 -8.02
C ASP A 234 -27.55 -0.30 -8.34
N LEU A 235 -28.43 -1.29 -8.48
CA LEU A 235 -28.03 -2.63 -8.96
C LEU A 235 -28.26 -2.81 -10.45
N ALA A 236 -29.12 -1.97 -11.05
CA ALA A 236 -29.54 -2.12 -12.44
C ALA A 236 -28.40 -1.85 -13.41
N SER A 237 -27.54 -0.86 -13.13
CA SER A 237 -26.43 -0.52 -14.02
C SER A 237 -25.42 -1.66 -14.23
N LEU A 238 -25.27 -2.60 -13.29
CA LEU A 238 -24.38 -3.76 -13.46
C LEU A 238 -24.95 -4.81 -14.41
N LEU A 239 -26.27 -4.85 -14.60
CA LEU A 239 -26.95 -5.81 -15.47
C LEU A 239 -27.26 -5.21 -16.85
N HIS A 240 -27.00 -3.91 -17.02
CA HIS A 240 -27.29 -3.21 -18.25
C HIS A 240 -26.20 -3.47 -19.29
N HIS A 241 -26.59 -3.93 -20.47
CA HIS A 241 -25.68 -4.02 -21.62
C HIS A 241 -25.50 -2.64 -22.24
N THR A 242 -24.30 -2.07 -22.07
CA THR A 242 -23.95 -0.80 -22.70
C THR A 242 -23.60 -1.00 -24.18
N TRP A 243 -23.92 -0.01 -25.00
CA TRP A 243 -23.58 0.04 -26.44
C TRP A 243 -22.33 0.90 -26.73
N THR A 244 -21.69 1.39 -25.67
CA THR A 244 -20.39 2.07 -25.66
C THR A 244 -19.29 1.05 -25.42
#